data_AF-A0A9P5M8G3-F1
#
_entry.id   AF-A0A9P5M8G3-F1
#
_cell.length_a   1.000
_cell.length_b   1.000
_cell.length_c   1.000
_cell.angle_alpha   90.00
_cell.angle_beta   90.00
_cell.angle_gamma   90.00
#
_symmetry.space_group_name_H-M   'P 1'
#
loop_
_entity.id
_entity.type
_entity.pdbx_description
1 polymer ?
#
loop_
_entity_poly.entity_id
_entity_poly.type
_entity_poly.pdbx_seq_one_letter_code
_entity_poly.pdbx_strand_id
1 'polypeptide(L)'
;MYRVLAGNTNGDGVPAIIMSDEHIFNCWDEPNRCVKSSGNPDSPPIWKFFSFHFWPNAQHPLGHPWTLSPEDYSPIAQGPRDTNTFLGYSIEPSCDLQPFVPHEERVPGRVYAMTKRLSYFAPQPDRAWPPSFFASAARRVRGVQFTIGAANDTKFAAHWHLEIPQMSEFGGEGVMKNLGLLERDAFVREVARSKVLLGVGRPAISPTPYQALCLGVPFINPILDWDPRAPNEPKTWNTQHNGLRELKPPYVYNVHKDDEVGFLGAIARALDTPIPRYIPPGKSLSEVAVRLHTILQRDWRYEAEELLGERIRTKKGERFTL
;
A
#
# COMPACT_ATOMS: atom_id res chain seq x y z
N MET A 1 4.32 9.50 16.12
CA MET A 1 4.22 8.65 17.33
C MET A 1 5.39 7.69 17.29
N TYR A 2 6.39 7.88 18.15
CA TYR A 2 7.59 7.04 18.20
C TYR A 2 7.28 5.71 18.88
N ARG A 3 7.80 4.60 18.35
CA ARG A 3 7.91 3.34 19.09
C ARG A 3 9.38 2.93 19.08
N VAL A 4 10.04 3.11 20.22
CA VAL A 4 11.34 2.50 20.49
C VAL A 4 11.10 1.02 20.73
N LEU A 5 11.69 0.15 19.92
CA LEU A 5 11.68 -1.28 20.15
C LEU A 5 12.87 -1.61 21.05
N ALA A 6 12.64 -1.63 22.37
CA ALA A 6 13.64 -2.06 23.33
C ALA A 6 13.74 -3.59 23.29
N GLY A 7 14.89 -4.10 22.86
CA GLY A 7 15.29 -5.50 23.02
C GLY A 7 16.32 -5.61 24.12
N ASN A 8 16.16 -6.62 24.98
CA ASN A 8 17.08 -6.91 26.06
C ASN A 8 18.26 -7.74 25.52
N THR A 9 19.49 -7.24 25.67
CA THR A 9 20.72 -8.02 25.95
C THR A 9 21.93 -7.08 26.07
N ASN A 10 22.59 -7.14 27.23
CA ASN A 10 23.96 -6.66 27.48
C ASN A 10 24.31 -5.20 27.12
N GLY A 11 23.96 -4.27 27.99
CA GLY A 11 24.69 -3.00 28.18
C GLY A 11 24.50 -1.88 27.14
N ASP A 12 24.16 -2.20 25.88
CA ASP A 12 23.91 -1.21 24.83
C ASP A 12 22.40 -1.09 24.56
N GLY A 13 21.71 -0.34 25.43
CA GLY A 13 20.26 -0.39 25.68
C GLY A 13 19.27 -0.12 24.53
N VAL A 14 19.69 -0.03 23.26
CA VAL A 14 18.78 0.11 22.11
C VAL A 14 19.29 -0.75 20.94
N PRO A 15 18.55 -1.79 20.50
CA PRO A 15 18.96 -2.62 19.36
C PRO A 15 18.63 -1.97 18.01
N ALA A 16 17.51 -1.26 17.90
CA ALA A 16 17.08 -0.57 16.69
C ALA A 16 16.11 0.57 16.99
N ILE A 17 16.12 1.59 16.12
CA ILE A 17 15.20 2.74 16.15
C ILE A 17 14.52 2.81 14.79
N ILE A 18 13.18 2.73 14.77
CA ILE A 18 12.40 2.84 13.53
C ILE A 18 11.65 4.17 13.54
N MET A 19 11.77 4.95 12.47
CA MET A 19 11.07 6.23 12.30
C MET A 19 10.74 6.50 10.83
N SER A 20 10.07 7.62 10.55
CA SER A 20 9.89 8.03 9.16
C SER A 20 11.21 8.49 8.55
N ASP A 21 11.31 8.36 7.23
CA ASP A 21 12.43 8.83 6.42
C ASP A 21 12.79 10.30 6.69
N GLU A 22 11.81 11.20 6.76
CA GLU A 22 12.03 12.62 7.08
C GLU A 22 12.79 12.80 8.42
N HIS A 23 12.40 12.08 9.47
CA HIS A 23 13.08 12.18 10.76
C HIS A 23 14.49 11.59 10.74
N ILE A 24 14.72 10.52 9.97
CA ILE A 24 16.07 9.97 9.77
C ILE A 24 16.97 11.03 9.13
N PHE A 25 16.53 11.64 8.04
CA PHE A 25 17.34 12.63 7.33
C PHE A 25 17.59 13.88 8.18
N ASN A 26 16.60 14.36 8.93
CA ASN A 26 16.81 15.44 9.90
C ASN A 26 17.87 15.06 10.95
N CYS A 27 17.85 13.81 11.43
CA CYS A 27 18.86 13.32 12.37
C CYS A 27 20.26 13.18 11.76
N TRP A 28 20.32 12.85 10.48
CA TRP A 28 21.56 12.75 9.73
C TRP A 28 22.19 14.12 9.47
N ASP A 29 21.39 15.09 9.03
CA ASP A 29 21.83 16.44 8.69
C ASP A 29 22.18 17.27 9.93
N GLU A 30 21.57 16.96 11.08
CA GLU A 30 21.84 17.62 12.36
C GLU A 30 22.42 16.63 13.40
N PRO A 31 23.64 16.09 13.19
CA PRO A 31 24.08 14.90 13.90
C PRO A 31 24.22 15.10 15.41
N ASN A 32 24.51 16.34 15.85
CA ASN A 32 24.63 16.69 17.26
C ASN A 32 23.31 16.61 18.05
N ARG A 33 22.17 16.29 17.41
CA ARG A 33 20.87 16.20 18.08
C ARG A 33 20.43 14.78 18.40
N CYS A 34 20.71 13.80 17.54
CA CYS A 34 20.14 12.45 17.72
C CYS A 34 20.99 11.28 17.24
N VAL A 35 22.09 11.49 16.50
CA VAL A 35 22.99 10.40 16.12
C VAL A 35 24.36 10.59 16.77
N LYS A 36 25.08 9.48 16.91
CA LYS A 36 26.42 9.50 17.47
C LYS A 36 27.36 10.40 16.65
N SER A 37 27.89 11.42 17.30
CA SER A 37 28.85 12.36 16.71
C SER A 37 29.90 12.79 17.75
N SER A 38 30.90 13.57 17.33
CA SER A 38 31.85 14.18 18.27
C SER A 38 31.18 15.16 19.25
N GLY A 39 30.12 15.85 18.82
CA GLY A 39 29.32 16.76 19.65
C GLY A 39 28.18 16.08 20.41
N ASN A 40 27.94 14.79 20.16
CA ASN A 40 26.87 14.00 20.78
C ASN A 40 27.30 12.52 20.89
N PRO A 41 28.33 12.23 21.72
CA PRO A 41 28.98 10.92 21.75
C PRO A 41 28.11 9.80 22.34
N ASP A 42 27.13 10.17 23.18
CA ASP A 42 26.25 9.23 23.88
C ASP A 42 25.01 8.82 23.06
N SER A 43 24.78 9.49 21.92
CA SER A 43 23.67 9.11 21.04
C SER A 43 23.93 7.80 20.30
N PRO A 44 22.86 7.07 19.90
CA PRO A 44 23.03 5.85 19.12
C PRO A 44 23.67 6.13 17.75
N PRO A 45 24.52 5.24 17.23
CA PRO A 45 25.09 5.39 15.90
C PRO A 45 24.03 5.19 14.81
N ILE A 46 24.21 5.85 13.66
CA ILE A 46 23.24 5.88 12.56
C ILE A 46 22.81 4.48 12.08
N TRP A 47 23.68 3.48 12.17
CA TRP A 47 23.38 2.12 11.69
C TRP A 47 22.31 1.40 12.51
N LYS A 48 21.97 1.90 13.70
CA LYS A 48 20.84 1.43 14.51
C LYS A 48 19.51 2.03 14.08
N PHE A 49 19.51 3.03 13.21
CA PHE A 49 18.31 3.69 12.74
C PHE A 49 17.82 3.05 11.44
N PHE A 50 16.50 2.95 11.31
CA PHE A 50 15.82 2.42 10.14
C PHE A 50 14.68 3.35 9.76
N SER A 51 14.57 3.69 8.48
CA SER A 51 13.38 4.34 7.96
C SER A 51 12.33 3.31 7.61
N PHE A 52 11.06 3.60 7.82
CA PHE A 52 9.96 2.84 7.21
C PHE A 52 9.39 3.62 6.04
N HIS A 53 9.62 3.14 4.82
CA HIS A 53 9.26 3.83 3.59
C HIS A 53 8.38 2.97 2.70
N PHE A 54 7.39 3.60 2.09
CA PHE A 54 6.34 2.89 1.38
C PHE A 54 6.71 2.49 -0.06
N TRP A 55 7.72 3.13 -0.65
CA TRP A 55 8.06 2.97 -2.06
C TRP A 55 9.38 2.18 -2.22
N PRO A 56 9.68 1.64 -3.42
CA PRO A 56 10.85 0.77 -3.60
C PRO A 56 12.20 1.48 -3.51
N ASN A 57 12.24 2.80 -3.62
CA ASN A 57 13.49 3.55 -3.50
C ASN A 57 13.99 3.60 -2.04
N ALA A 58 15.32 3.65 -1.87
CA ALA A 58 15.91 3.87 -0.57
C ALA A 58 15.52 5.25 -0.01
N GLN A 59 15.25 5.30 1.29
CA GLN A 59 14.98 6.53 2.04
C GLN A 59 15.71 6.51 3.37
N HIS A 60 17.03 6.26 3.29
CA HIS A 60 17.92 6.26 4.43
C HIS A 60 19.31 6.69 3.96
N PRO A 61 20.10 7.46 4.76
CA PRO A 61 21.47 7.84 4.41
C PRO A 61 22.41 6.66 4.15
N LEU A 62 22.10 5.49 4.72
CA LEU A 62 22.83 4.23 4.50
C LEU A 62 22.27 3.37 3.35
N GLY A 63 21.22 3.82 2.68
CA GLY A 63 20.63 3.17 1.51
C GLY A 63 19.57 2.11 1.82
N HIS A 64 19.33 1.25 0.83
CA HIS A 64 18.25 0.27 0.83
C HIS A 64 18.24 -0.69 2.03
N PRO A 65 19.37 -1.25 2.53
CA PRO A 65 19.31 -2.20 3.64
C PRO A 65 18.73 -1.62 4.93
N TRP A 66 18.86 -0.31 5.15
CA TRP A 66 18.32 0.42 6.30
C TRP A 66 16.95 1.07 6.04
N THR A 67 16.40 0.87 4.83
CA THR A 67 15.04 1.29 4.49
C THR A 67 14.12 0.08 4.58
N LEU A 68 13.20 0.08 5.54
CA LEU A 68 12.19 -0.96 5.74
C LEU A 68 10.99 -0.70 4.83
N SER A 69 10.43 -1.75 4.21
CA SER A 69 9.28 -1.61 3.29
C SER A 69 8.05 -2.42 3.73
N PRO A 70 6.84 -1.97 3.34
CA PRO A 70 5.57 -2.68 3.58
C PRO A 70 5.30 -3.84 2.61
N GLU A 71 5.98 -3.85 1.47
CA GLU A 71 5.89 -4.87 0.43
C GLU A 71 7.27 -5.42 0.10
N ASP A 72 7.31 -6.62 -0.45
CA ASP A 72 8.52 -7.24 -0.95
C ASP A 72 8.84 -6.71 -2.35
N TYR A 73 9.90 -5.90 -2.44
CA TYR A 73 10.40 -5.33 -3.69
C TYR A 73 11.60 -6.10 -4.26
N SER A 74 12.00 -7.21 -3.65
CA SER A 74 13.08 -8.06 -4.17
C SER A 74 12.84 -8.56 -5.61
N PRO A 75 11.60 -8.84 -6.07
CA PRO A 75 11.39 -9.31 -7.44
C PRO A 75 11.70 -8.28 -8.54
N ILE A 76 11.79 -6.99 -8.20
CA ILE A 76 12.10 -5.91 -9.13
C ILE A 76 13.49 -5.29 -8.89
N ALA A 77 14.25 -5.85 -7.94
CA ALA A 77 15.59 -5.39 -7.62
C ALA A 77 16.59 -5.78 -8.71
N GLN A 78 17.53 -4.89 -9.01
CA GLN A 78 18.61 -5.16 -9.99
C GLN A 78 19.84 -5.79 -9.34
N GLY A 79 19.94 -5.73 -8.02
CA GLY A 79 21.06 -6.25 -7.23
C GLY A 79 20.67 -6.49 -5.78
N PRO A 80 21.52 -7.22 -5.02
CA PRO A 80 21.23 -7.64 -3.64
C PRO A 80 21.13 -6.47 -2.64
N ARG A 81 21.70 -5.31 -2.97
CA ARG A 81 21.61 -4.07 -2.17
C ARG A 81 20.73 -2.99 -2.82
N ASP A 82 19.99 -3.34 -3.86
CA ASP A 82 19.11 -2.41 -4.60
C ASP A 82 17.64 -2.59 -4.22
N THR A 83 17.37 -3.13 -3.02
CA THR A 83 16.01 -3.36 -2.54
C THR A 83 15.88 -3.12 -1.05
N ASN A 84 14.78 -2.46 -0.68
CA ASN A 84 14.45 -2.18 0.70
C ASN A 84 14.27 -3.49 1.49
N THR A 85 14.63 -3.46 2.77
CA THR A 85 14.46 -4.60 3.67
C THR A 85 12.97 -4.82 3.94
N PHE A 86 12.42 -5.93 3.46
CA PHE A 86 11.00 -6.23 3.62
C PHE A 86 10.64 -6.55 5.07
N LEU A 87 9.94 -5.62 5.74
CA LEU A 87 9.34 -5.84 7.06
C LEU A 87 7.86 -6.24 6.94
N GLY A 88 7.14 -5.58 6.04
CA GLY A 88 5.70 -5.72 5.90
C GLY A 88 4.91 -5.06 7.04
N TYR A 89 3.62 -5.35 7.06
CA TYR A 89 2.71 -4.98 8.13
C TYR A 89 1.62 -6.04 8.23
N SER A 90 1.00 -6.13 9.41
CA SER A 90 -0.09 -7.06 9.64
C SER A 90 -1.43 -6.35 9.53
N ILE A 91 -2.38 -7.02 8.86
CA ILE A 91 -3.79 -6.63 8.85
C ILE A 91 -4.63 -7.44 9.84
N GLU A 92 -4.09 -8.55 10.35
CA GLU A 92 -4.78 -9.55 11.16
C GLU A 92 -5.43 -8.96 12.42
N PRO A 93 -4.74 -8.16 13.27
CA PRO A 93 -5.39 -7.57 14.44
C PRO A 93 -6.59 -6.69 14.09
N SER A 94 -6.50 -5.92 13.00
CA SER A 94 -7.61 -5.07 12.55
C SER A 94 -8.75 -5.86 11.92
N CYS A 95 -8.45 -7.05 11.39
CA CYS A 95 -9.43 -7.91 10.75
C CYS A 95 -10.23 -8.72 11.77
N ASP A 96 -9.58 -9.20 12.82
CA ASP A 96 -10.20 -9.97 13.90
C ASP A 96 -11.16 -9.14 14.74
N LEU A 97 -10.91 -7.83 14.83
CA LEU A 97 -11.80 -6.88 15.50
C LEU A 97 -13.13 -6.66 14.76
N GLN A 98 -13.21 -7.02 13.47
CA GLN A 98 -14.42 -6.80 12.68
C GLN A 98 -15.24 -8.08 12.62
N PRO A 99 -16.57 -8.02 12.83
CA PRO A 99 -17.43 -9.18 12.61
C PRO A 99 -17.42 -9.59 11.14
N PHE A 100 -17.52 -10.90 10.88
CA PHE A 100 -17.66 -11.38 9.52
C PHE A 100 -19.10 -11.11 9.08
N VAL A 101 -19.28 -10.45 7.94
CA VAL A 101 -20.61 -10.28 7.34
C VAL A 101 -20.74 -11.35 6.24
N PRO A 102 -21.56 -12.39 6.44
CA PRO A 102 -21.84 -13.40 5.43
C PRO A 102 -22.27 -12.75 4.13
N HIS A 103 -21.89 -13.37 3.01
CA HIS A 103 -22.07 -12.75 1.71
C HIS A 103 -23.55 -12.38 1.46
N GLU A 104 -24.48 -13.28 1.76
CA GLU A 104 -25.93 -13.11 1.65
C GLU A 104 -26.52 -11.96 2.49
N GLU A 105 -25.87 -11.57 3.60
CA GLU A 105 -26.30 -10.46 4.46
C GLU A 105 -25.76 -9.09 4.00
N ARG A 106 -24.82 -9.08 3.05
CA ARG A 106 -24.24 -7.84 2.50
C ARG A 106 -25.25 -7.12 1.63
N VAL A 107 -25.07 -5.80 1.49
CA VAL A 107 -25.97 -4.97 0.70
C VAL A 107 -25.99 -5.48 -0.75
N PRO A 108 -27.16 -5.87 -1.30
CA PRO A 108 -27.26 -6.43 -2.63
C PRO A 108 -26.63 -5.53 -3.70
N GLY A 109 -25.83 -6.11 -4.59
CA GLY A 109 -25.23 -5.40 -5.73
C GLY A 109 -24.21 -4.31 -5.38
N ARG A 110 -23.89 -4.09 -4.10
CA ARG A 110 -23.02 -2.98 -3.69
C ARG A 110 -21.55 -3.25 -4.02
N VAL A 111 -20.96 -2.36 -4.81
CA VAL A 111 -19.52 -2.27 -5.11
C VAL A 111 -18.96 -1.02 -4.42
N TYR A 112 -17.99 -1.20 -3.53
CA TYR A 112 -17.30 -0.08 -2.91
C TYR A 112 -16.10 0.33 -3.77
N ALA A 113 -16.17 1.50 -4.41
CA ALA A 113 -15.05 2.04 -5.16
C ALA A 113 -14.06 2.72 -4.20
N MET A 114 -12.83 2.19 -4.16
CA MET A 114 -11.79 2.58 -3.23
C MET A 114 -11.19 3.93 -3.62
N THR A 115 -11.66 4.99 -2.97
CA THR A 115 -11.12 6.34 -3.12
C THR A 115 -11.31 7.13 -1.81
N LYS A 116 -10.54 8.22 -1.65
CA LYS A 116 -10.73 9.23 -0.59
C LYS A 116 -10.95 10.64 -1.14
N ARG A 117 -10.87 10.83 -2.46
CA ARG A 117 -10.92 12.11 -3.16
C ARG A 117 -11.70 11.96 -4.46
N LEU A 118 -12.57 12.91 -4.77
CA LEU A 118 -13.29 12.92 -6.05
C LEU A 118 -12.33 13.12 -7.22
N SER A 119 -11.23 13.85 -7.00
CA SER A 119 -10.19 14.06 -8.02
C SER A 119 -9.54 12.76 -8.53
N TYR A 120 -9.69 11.62 -7.86
CA TYR A 120 -9.18 10.34 -8.38
C TYR A 120 -9.93 9.86 -9.63
N PHE A 121 -11.14 10.36 -9.87
CA PHE A 121 -11.90 10.07 -11.09
C PHE A 121 -11.58 11.04 -12.25
N ALA A 122 -10.81 12.11 -11.99
CA ALA A 122 -10.43 13.07 -13.03
C ALA A 122 -9.59 12.39 -14.13
N PRO A 123 -9.63 12.89 -15.38
CA PRO A 123 -8.79 12.37 -16.48
C PRO A 123 -7.29 12.54 -16.16
N GLN A 124 -6.66 11.47 -15.70
CA GLN A 124 -5.24 11.43 -15.35
C GLN A 124 -4.61 10.08 -15.72
N PRO A 125 -3.28 9.98 -15.87
CA PRO A 125 -2.61 8.77 -16.39
C PRO A 125 -2.95 7.49 -15.63
N ASP A 126 -3.20 7.59 -14.33
CA ASP A 126 -3.50 6.48 -13.43
C ASP A 126 -5.00 6.29 -13.17
N ARG A 127 -5.89 7.10 -13.76
CA ARG A 127 -7.33 6.81 -13.71
C ARG A 127 -7.58 5.46 -14.40
N ALA A 128 -8.14 4.50 -13.66
CA ALA A 128 -8.41 3.17 -14.21
C ALA A 128 -9.64 3.12 -15.11
N TRP A 129 -10.73 3.81 -14.72
CA TRP A 129 -12.04 3.69 -15.38
C TRP A 129 -12.63 5.08 -15.69
N PRO A 130 -13.10 5.34 -16.92
CA PRO A 130 -13.87 6.54 -17.22
C PRO A 130 -15.29 6.45 -16.60
N PRO A 131 -15.97 7.59 -16.37
CA PRO A 131 -17.35 7.61 -15.83
C PRO A 131 -18.34 6.75 -16.65
N SER A 132 -18.16 6.67 -17.96
CA SER A 132 -18.98 5.86 -18.87
C SER A 132 -19.01 4.36 -18.50
N PHE A 133 -17.94 3.83 -17.89
CA PHE A 133 -17.89 2.42 -17.48
C PHE A 133 -18.85 2.16 -16.31
N PHE A 134 -18.93 3.08 -15.35
CA PHE A 134 -19.89 2.99 -14.24
C PHE A 134 -21.33 3.06 -14.75
N ALA A 135 -21.60 3.96 -15.70
CA ALA A 135 -22.90 4.06 -16.35
C ALA A 135 -23.26 2.79 -17.13
N SER A 136 -22.27 2.19 -17.82
CA SER A 136 -22.44 0.92 -18.55
C SER A 136 -22.70 -0.24 -17.60
N ALA A 137 -21.98 -0.33 -16.48
CA ALA A 137 -22.20 -1.33 -15.44
C ALA A 137 -23.60 -1.22 -14.85
N ALA A 138 -24.07 -0.02 -14.52
CA ALA A 138 -25.42 0.21 -14.01
C ALA A 138 -26.52 -0.29 -14.96
N ARG A 139 -26.29 -0.22 -16.27
CA ARG A 139 -27.24 -0.73 -17.29
C ARG A 139 -27.12 -2.23 -17.53
N ARG A 140 -25.91 -2.79 -17.48
CA ARG A 140 -25.61 -4.14 -18.00
C ARG A 140 -25.39 -5.19 -16.92
N VAL A 141 -25.01 -4.79 -15.71
CA VAL A 141 -24.80 -5.69 -14.58
C VAL A 141 -25.97 -5.54 -13.62
N ARG A 142 -26.76 -6.60 -13.51
CA ARG A 142 -28.04 -6.59 -12.77
C ARG A 142 -27.85 -6.15 -11.32
N GLY A 143 -28.49 -5.05 -10.97
CA GLY A 143 -28.58 -4.56 -9.59
C GLY A 143 -27.30 -3.93 -9.03
N VAL A 144 -26.27 -3.68 -9.85
CA VAL A 144 -25.03 -3.07 -9.37
C VAL A 144 -25.28 -1.65 -8.86
N GLN A 145 -24.67 -1.30 -7.73
CA GLN A 145 -24.67 0.03 -7.16
C GLN A 145 -23.28 0.38 -6.66
N PHE A 146 -22.76 1.55 -7.05
CA PHE A 146 -21.45 2.00 -6.61
C PHE A 146 -21.57 2.86 -5.36
N THR A 147 -20.65 2.67 -4.42
CA THR A 147 -20.53 3.49 -3.21
C THR A 147 -19.09 3.96 -3.07
N ILE A 148 -18.89 5.21 -2.69
CA ILE A 148 -17.57 5.80 -2.40
C ILE A 148 -17.61 6.54 -1.07
N GLY A 149 -16.44 6.71 -0.43
CA GLY A 149 -16.25 7.60 0.71
C GLY A 149 -15.19 8.64 0.37
N ALA A 150 -15.57 9.75 -0.25
CA ALA A 150 -14.61 10.72 -0.78
C ALA A 150 -14.89 12.16 -0.32
N ALA A 151 -13.80 12.88 -0.01
CA ALA A 151 -13.85 14.33 0.13
C ALA A 151 -14.12 14.97 -1.24
N ASN A 152 -14.93 16.03 -1.23
CA ASN A 152 -15.00 16.94 -2.37
C ASN A 152 -13.77 17.87 -2.34
N ASP A 153 -12.75 17.51 -3.11
CA ASP A 153 -11.48 18.23 -3.21
C ASP A 153 -11.37 19.07 -4.50
N THR A 154 -12.50 19.47 -5.09
CA THR A 154 -12.59 20.32 -6.29
C THR A 154 -11.72 21.57 -6.23
N LYS A 155 -11.64 22.26 -5.08
CA LYS A 155 -10.76 23.43 -4.91
C LYS A 155 -9.29 23.08 -5.10
N PHE A 156 -8.84 21.95 -4.55
CA PHE A 156 -7.47 21.48 -4.73
C PHE A 156 -7.24 21.02 -6.17
N ALA A 157 -8.19 20.28 -6.74
CA ALA A 157 -8.13 19.83 -8.13
C ALA A 157 -8.03 20.97 -9.14
N ALA A 158 -8.72 22.09 -8.90
CA ALA A 158 -8.62 23.29 -9.73
C ALA A 158 -7.21 23.89 -9.79
N HIS A 159 -6.43 23.81 -8.71
CA HIS A 159 -5.03 24.25 -8.71
C HIS A 159 -4.15 23.39 -9.64
N TRP A 160 -4.58 22.15 -9.91
CA TRP A 160 -3.92 21.21 -10.81
C TRP A 160 -4.60 21.12 -12.18
N HIS A 161 -5.55 22.01 -12.48
CA HIS A 161 -6.35 22.00 -13.71
C HIS A 161 -7.06 20.66 -13.98
N LEU A 162 -7.46 19.95 -12.92
CA LEU A 162 -8.18 18.68 -13.01
C LEU A 162 -9.68 18.94 -13.05
N GLU A 163 -10.31 18.50 -14.14
CA GLU A 163 -11.77 18.45 -14.25
C GLU A 163 -12.31 17.20 -13.54
N ILE A 164 -13.03 17.40 -12.44
CA ILE A 164 -13.67 16.32 -11.70
C ILE A 164 -15.01 16.01 -12.36
N PRO A 165 -15.25 14.75 -12.79
CA PRO A 165 -16.53 14.38 -13.37
C PRO A 165 -17.68 14.66 -12.41
N GLN A 166 -18.76 15.22 -12.95
CA GLN A 166 -20.01 15.39 -12.23
C GLN A 166 -20.62 14.02 -11.94
N MET A 167 -21.34 13.91 -10.81
CA MET A 167 -21.99 12.66 -10.43
C MET A 167 -22.96 12.13 -11.49
N SER A 168 -23.57 13.03 -12.27
CA SER A 168 -24.45 12.69 -13.39
C SER A 168 -23.75 11.91 -14.51
N GLU A 169 -22.44 12.11 -14.71
CA GLU A 169 -21.65 11.43 -15.74
C GLU A 169 -21.43 9.95 -15.45
N PHE A 170 -21.61 9.53 -14.19
CA PHE A 170 -21.53 8.12 -13.80
C PHE A 170 -22.81 7.34 -14.11
N GLY A 171 -23.79 7.94 -14.79
CA GLY A 171 -25.04 7.30 -15.20
C GLY A 171 -26.30 7.86 -14.52
N GLY A 172 -26.22 9.06 -13.93
CA GLY A 172 -27.33 9.74 -13.28
C GLY A 172 -27.43 9.48 -11.78
N GLU A 173 -28.48 10.06 -11.17
CA GLU A 173 -28.74 9.91 -9.74
C GLU A 173 -28.90 8.43 -9.35
N GLY A 174 -28.25 8.03 -8.25
CA GLY A 174 -28.37 6.69 -7.68
C GLY A 174 -27.39 5.65 -8.20
N VAL A 175 -26.66 5.88 -9.29
CA VAL A 175 -25.63 4.93 -9.77
C VAL A 175 -24.42 4.88 -8.84
N MET A 176 -23.94 6.06 -8.43
CA MET A 176 -22.83 6.19 -7.49
C MET A 176 -23.25 7.06 -6.31
N LYS A 177 -23.14 6.50 -5.10
CA LYS A 177 -23.43 7.19 -3.85
C LYS A 177 -22.13 7.57 -3.15
N ASN A 178 -21.89 8.87 -2.94
CA ASN A 178 -20.80 9.34 -2.09
C ASN A 178 -21.28 9.48 -0.64
N LEU A 179 -20.62 8.78 0.29
CA LEU A 179 -20.89 8.83 1.72
C LEU A 179 -20.11 9.96 2.43
N GLY A 180 -19.31 10.72 1.69
CA GLY A 180 -18.39 11.71 2.25
C GLY A 180 -17.14 11.07 2.85
N LEU A 181 -16.34 11.87 3.55
CA LEU A 181 -15.22 11.33 4.32
C LEU A 181 -15.75 10.51 5.49
N LEU A 182 -15.25 9.29 5.60
CA LEU A 182 -15.61 8.37 6.67
C LEU A 182 -14.43 8.20 7.63
N GLU A 183 -14.75 8.16 8.92
CA GLU A 183 -13.81 7.68 9.93
C GLU A 183 -13.46 6.22 9.68
N ARG A 184 -12.28 5.79 10.15
CA ARG A 184 -11.71 4.47 9.87
C ARG A 184 -12.70 3.33 10.09
N ASP A 185 -13.36 3.26 11.25
CA ASP A 185 -14.25 2.14 11.55
C ASP A 185 -15.53 2.17 10.71
N ALA A 186 -16.04 3.37 10.39
CA ALA A 186 -17.19 3.51 9.50
C ALA A 186 -16.84 3.07 8.08
N PHE A 187 -15.67 3.46 7.58
CA PHE A 187 -15.14 3.00 6.30
C PHE A 187 -15.05 1.47 6.24
N VAL A 188 -14.44 0.85 7.26
CA VAL A 188 -14.28 -0.61 7.33
C VAL A 188 -15.63 -1.33 7.34
N ARG A 189 -16.62 -0.81 8.07
CA ARG A 189 -17.99 -1.35 8.06
C ARG A 189 -18.64 -1.25 6.69
N GLU A 190 -18.47 -0.16 5.96
CA GLU A 190 -19.02 -0.02 4.61
C GLU A 190 -18.35 -0.98 3.61
N VAL A 191 -17.04 -1.22 3.74
CA VAL A 191 -16.35 -2.26 2.96
C VAL A 191 -16.89 -3.65 3.32
N ALA A 192 -16.99 -4.01 4.61
CA ALA A 192 -17.48 -5.32 5.06
C ALA A 192 -18.91 -5.63 4.57
N ARG A 193 -19.76 -4.61 4.44
CA ARG A 193 -21.13 -4.71 3.93
C ARG A 193 -21.23 -4.69 2.41
N SER A 194 -20.12 -4.50 1.70
CA SER A 194 -20.06 -4.46 0.24
C SER A 194 -19.71 -5.82 -0.33
N LYS A 195 -20.23 -6.12 -1.52
CA LYS A 195 -19.99 -7.40 -2.20
C LYS A 195 -18.61 -7.43 -2.86
N VAL A 196 -18.11 -6.28 -3.29
CA VAL A 196 -16.85 -6.14 -4.03
C VAL A 196 -16.16 -4.84 -3.63
N LEU A 197 -14.82 -4.86 -3.53
CA LEU A 197 -13.99 -3.67 -3.51
C LEU A 197 -13.45 -3.41 -4.92
N LEU A 198 -13.66 -2.21 -5.45
CA LEU A 198 -13.18 -1.81 -6.78
C LEU A 198 -12.05 -0.80 -6.64
N GLY A 199 -10.86 -1.14 -7.13
CA GLY A 199 -9.78 -0.16 -7.31
C GLY A 199 -10.11 0.81 -8.43
N VAL A 200 -9.78 2.10 -8.27
CA VAL A 200 -10.01 3.14 -9.28
C VAL A 200 -8.70 3.73 -9.84
N GLY A 201 -7.56 3.15 -9.46
CA GLY A 201 -6.20 3.56 -9.82
C GLY A 201 -5.43 4.18 -8.67
N ARG A 202 -6.07 5.03 -7.86
CA ARG A 202 -5.50 5.63 -6.64
C ARG A 202 -6.34 5.35 -5.39
N PRO A 203 -5.71 5.35 -4.19
CA PRO A 203 -4.26 5.41 -3.96
C PRO A 203 -3.57 4.09 -4.32
N ALA A 204 -2.30 4.16 -4.73
CA ALA A 204 -1.48 2.99 -5.02
C ALA A 204 -1.03 2.29 -3.73
N ILE A 205 -0.96 0.95 -3.76
CA ILE A 205 -0.42 0.09 -2.69
C ILE A 205 -1.10 0.35 -1.32
N SER A 206 -2.39 0.72 -1.33
CA SER A 206 -3.16 0.91 -0.09
C SER A 206 -3.26 -0.39 0.72
N PRO A 207 -3.30 -0.37 2.06
CA PRO A 207 -3.66 -1.56 2.86
C PRO A 207 -5.12 -2.02 2.69
N THR A 208 -5.99 -1.17 2.12
CA THR A 208 -7.42 -1.44 1.99
C THR A 208 -7.76 -2.75 1.25
N PRO A 209 -7.13 -3.11 0.12
CA PRO A 209 -7.44 -4.37 -0.56
C PRO A 209 -7.14 -5.59 0.31
N TYR A 210 -6.04 -5.61 1.07
CA TYR A 210 -5.79 -6.68 2.03
C TYR A 210 -6.88 -6.74 3.10
N GLN A 211 -7.28 -5.59 3.63
CA GLN A 211 -8.36 -5.52 4.61
C GLN A 211 -9.69 -6.04 4.03
N ALA A 212 -10.02 -5.69 2.78
CA ALA A 212 -11.20 -6.20 2.09
C ALA A 212 -11.18 -7.72 1.94
N LEU A 213 -10.06 -8.30 1.49
CA LEU A 213 -9.90 -9.76 1.39
C LEU A 213 -10.11 -10.43 2.76
N CYS A 214 -9.61 -9.82 3.83
CA CYS A 214 -9.77 -10.35 5.17
C CYS A 214 -11.21 -10.28 5.70
N LEU A 215 -12.01 -9.32 5.21
CA LEU A 215 -13.45 -9.23 5.45
C LEU A 215 -14.27 -10.13 4.51
N GLY A 216 -13.60 -10.90 3.65
CA GLY A 216 -14.23 -11.74 2.64
C GLY A 216 -14.81 -10.95 1.46
N VAL A 217 -14.26 -9.79 1.15
CA VAL A 217 -14.67 -8.92 0.03
C VAL A 217 -13.60 -9.01 -1.06
N PRO A 218 -13.92 -9.59 -2.24
CA PRO A 218 -12.97 -9.68 -3.34
C PRO A 218 -12.60 -8.31 -3.89
N PHE A 219 -11.40 -8.21 -4.48
CA PHE A 219 -10.85 -6.96 -5.00
C PHE A 219 -10.71 -6.98 -6.52
N ILE A 220 -11.20 -5.95 -7.19
CA ILE A 220 -10.90 -5.69 -8.60
C ILE A 220 -9.68 -4.76 -8.65
N ASN A 221 -8.54 -5.30 -9.09
CA ASN A 221 -7.26 -4.62 -9.13
C ASN A 221 -6.97 -4.12 -10.56
N PRO A 222 -7.03 -2.81 -10.84
CA PRO A 222 -6.70 -2.31 -12.16
C PRO A 222 -5.22 -2.49 -12.48
N ILE A 223 -4.92 -3.02 -13.67
CA ILE A 223 -3.62 -3.01 -14.32
C ILE A 223 -3.50 -1.69 -15.08
N LEU A 224 -2.67 -0.78 -14.58
CA LEU A 224 -2.55 0.59 -15.07
C LEU A 224 -1.54 0.70 -16.22
N ASP A 225 -0.53 -0.17 -16.23
CA ASP A 225 0.50 -0.25 -17.27
C ASP A 225 1.07 -1.69 -17.33
N TRP A 226 1.61 -2.11 -18.47
CA TRP A 226 2.13 -3.46 -18.71
C TRP A 226 3.07 -3.52 -19.93
N ASP A 227 3.89 -4.58 -20.05
CA ASP A 227 4.66 -4.81 -21.29
C ASP A 227 3.69 -5.31 -22.39
N PRO A 228 3.52 -4.56 -23.50
CA PRO A 228 2.60 -4.94 -24.58
C PRO A 228 3.00 -6.24 -25.30
N ARG A 229 4.24 -6.71 -25.16
CA ARG A 229 4.70 -8.01 -25.69
C ARG A 229 4.33 -9.19 -24.78
N ALA A 230 4.01 -8.89 -23.53
CA ALA A 230 3.66 -9.88 -22.50
C ALA A 230 2.46 -9.37 -21.66
N PRO A 231 1.31 -9.06 -22.30
CA PRO A 231 0.20 -8.38 -21.64
C PRO A 231 -0.47 -9.23 -20.57
N ASN A 232 -0.32 -10.56 -20.63
CA ASN A 232 -0.92 -11.49 -19.67
C ASN A 232 0.04 -11.93 -18.56
N GLU A 233 1.25 -11.37 -18.49
CA GLU A 233 2.28 -11.78 -17.52
C GLU A 233 2.23 -10.90 -16.26
N PRO A 234 1.78 -11.39 -15.08
CA PRO A 234 1.62 -10.56 -13.89
C PRO A 234 2.88 -9.84 -13.44
N LYS A 235 4.05 -10.38 -13.76
CA LYS A 235 5.35 -9.79 -13.40
C LYS A 235 5.63 -8.48 -14.15
N THR A 236 5.05 -8.29 -15.33
CA THR A 236 5.22 -7.08 -16.16
C THR A 236 4.16 -6.02 -15.83
N TRP A 237 3.13 -6.38 -15.08
CA TRP A 237 2.05 -5.46 -14.72
C TRP A 237 2.47 -4.47 -13.65
N ASN A 238 2.16 -3.20 -13.90
CA ASN A 238 2.00 -2.17 -12.90
C ASN A 238 0.50 -2.02 -12.59
N THR A 239 0.10 -2.50 -11.42
CA THR A 239 -1.28 -2.48 -10.95
C THR A 239 -1.45 -1.45 -9.84
N GLN A 240 -2.69 -1.09 -9.52
CA GLN A 240 -2.95 -0.26 -8.34
C GLN A 240 -2.39 -0.89 -7.06
N HIS A 241 -2.40 -2.23 -6.95
CA HIS A 241 -1.81 -2.94 -5.83
C HIS A 241 -0.89 -4.08 -6.26
N ASN A 242 0.39 -3.77 -6.52
CA ASN A 242 1.37 -4.74 -7.03
C ASN A 242 1.56 -6.00 -6.17
N GLY A 243 1.45 -5.90 -4.85
CA GLY A 243 1.52 -7.08 -3.95
C GLY A 243 0.38 -8.09 -4.13
N LEU A 244 -0.67 -7.74 -4.89
CA LEU A 244 -1.84 -8.59 -5.15
C LEU A 244 -1.94 -9.07 -6.60
N ARG A 245 -1.02 -8.67 -7.49
CA ARG A 245 -1.10 -8.95 -8.93
C ARG A 245 -1.03 -10.44 -9.28
N GLU A 246 -0.39 -11.24 -8.43
CA GLU A 246 -0.28 -12.70 -8.62
C GLU A 246 -1.47 -13.47 -8.05
N LEU A 247 -2.29 -12.83 -7.19
CA LEU A 247 -3.49 -13.45 -6.66
C LEU A 247 -4.58 -13.49 -7.73
N LYS A 248 -5.26 -14.64 -7.84
CA LYS A 248 -6.25 -14.93 -8.87
C LYS A 248 -7.68 -14.85 -8.33
N PRO A 249 -8.71 -14.84 -9.20
CA PRO A 249 -10.08 -15.05 -8.78
C PRO A 249 -10.22 -16.37 -7.99
N PRO A 250 -11.12 -16.42 -6.98
CA PRO A 250 -12.15 -15.43 -6.69
C PRO A 250 -11.69 -14.27 -5.80
N TYR A 251 -10.44 -14.24 -5.33
CA TYR A 251 -9.96 -13.22 -4.40
C TYR A 251 -9.66 -11.88 -5.09
N VAL A 252 -8.87 -11.92 -6.17
CA VAL A 252 -8.45 -10.73 -6.92
C VAL A 252 -8.75 -10.90 -8.40
N TYR A 253 -9.40 -9.90 -8.98
CA TYR A 253 -9.68 -9.80 -10.40
C TYR A 253 -8.78 -8.70 -10.98
N ASN A 254 -7.67 -9.07 -11.60
CA ASN A 254 -6.80 -8.12 -12.30
C ASN A 254 -7.44 -7.79 -13.66
N VAL A 255 -7.62 -6.50 -13.96
CA VAL A 255 -8.31 -6.02 -15.17
C VAL A 255 -7.50 -4.90 -15.81
N HIS A 256 -7.24 -5.00 -17.11
CA HIS A 256 -6.55 -3.93 -17.85
C HIS A 256 -7.34 -2.63 -17.80
N LYS A 257 -6.63 -1.53 -17.52
CA LYS A 257 -7.18 -0.18 -17.65
C LYS A 257 -7.80 -0.01 -19.04
N ASP A 258 -8.93 0.70 -19.08
CA ASP A 258 -9.72 0.97 -20.29
C ASP A 258 -10.32 -0.29 -20.99
N ASP A 259 -10.24 -1.48 -20.38
CA ASP A 259 -10.97 -2.67 -20.84
C ASP A 259 -12.39 -2.72 -20.23
N GLU A 260 -13.36 -2.16 -20.95
CA GLU A 260 -14.77 -2.13 -20.50
C GLU A 260 -15.35 -3.54 -20.32
N VAL A 261 -15.02 -4.48 -21.22
CA VAL A 261 -15.54 -5.85 -21.17
C VAL A 261 -15.00 -6.57 -19.95
N GLY A 262 -13.69 -6.45 -19.69
CA GLY A 262 -13.04 -6.96 -18.50
C GLY A 262 -13.61 -6.35 -17.22
N PHE A 263 -13.83 -5.04 -17.19
CA PHE A 263 -14.43 -4.33 -16.05
C PHE A 263 -15.83 -4.86 -15.71
N LEU A 264 -16.73 -4.92 -16.70
CA LEU A 264 -18.10 -5.41 -16.53
C LEU A 264 -18.10 -6.89 -16.10
N GLY A 265 -17.28 -7.71 -16.75
CA GLY A 265 -17.16 -9.14 -16.45
C GLY A 265 -16.60 -9.40 -15.05
N ALA A 266 -15.61 -8.63 -14.60
CA ALA A 266 -15.05 -8.75 -13.26
C ALA A 266 -16.07 -8.36 -12.18
N ILE A 267 -16.80 -7.26 -12.37
CA ILE A 267 -17.87 -6.86 -11.44
C ILE A 267 -18.93 -7.94 -11.34
N ALA A 268 -19.47 -8.42 -12.46
CA ALA A 268 -20.51 -9.43 -12.47
C ALA A 268 -20.06 -10.71 -11.74
N ARG A 269 -18.86 -11.22 -12.05
CA ARG A 269 -18.33 -12.43 -11.40
C ARG A 269 -18.07 -12.22 -9.90
N ALA A 270 -17.48 -11.08 -9.52
CA ALA A 270 -17.14 -10.80 -8.12
C ALA A 270 -18.39 -10.58 -7.25
N LEU A 271 -19.48 -10.03 -7.82
CA LEU A 271 -20.77 -9.89 -7.13
C LEU A 271 -21.39 -11.26 -6.79
N ASP A 272 -21.23 -12.25 -7.65
CA ASP A 272 -21.86 -13.57 -7.54
C ASP A 272 -20.94 -14.63 -6.89
N THR A 273 -19.67 -14.33 -6.62
CA THR A 273 -18.70 -15.30 -6.10
C THR A 273 -18.24 -14.91 -4.69
N PRO A 274 -18.83 -15.47 -3.62
CA PRO A 274 -18.37 -15.23 -2.26
C PRO A 274 -16.96 -15.77 -2.04
N ILE A 275 -16.21 -15.09 -1.17
CA ILE A 275 -14.93 -15.60 -0.65
C ILE A 275 -15.00 -15.69 0.88
N PRO A 276 -14.30 -16.65 1.50
CA PRO A 276 -14.08 -16.62 2.93
C PRO A 276 -13.15 -15.45 3.28
N ARG A 277 -12.97 -15.21 4.59
CA ARG A 277 -11.87 -14.36 5.06
C ARG A 277 -10.55 -14.88 4.50
N TYR A 278 -9.72 -13.95 4.05
CA TYR A 278 -8.41 -14.27 3.51
C TYR A 278 -7.38 -13.24 3.94
N ILE A 279 -6.40 -13.70 4.73
CA ILE A 279 -5.18 -12.95 5.03
C ILE A 279 -4.12 -13.49 4.08
N PRO A 280 -3.57 -12.69 3.15
CA PRO A 280 -2.52 -13.17 2.27
C PRO A 280 -1.28 -13.64 3.05
N PRO A 281 -0.53 -14.62 2.53
CA PRO A 281 0.75 -15.03 3.11
C PRO A 281 1.67 -13.84 3.36
N GLY A 282 2.42 -13.89 4.45
CA GLY A 282 3.32 -12.81 4.89
C GLY A 282 2.64 -11.64 5.60
N LYS A 283 1.30 -11.59 5.69
CA LYS A 283 0.55 -10.47 6.30
C LYS A 283 -0.07 -10.82 7.66
N SER A 284 0.20 -12.01 8.21
CA SER A 284 -0.14 -12.31 9.61
C SER A 284 0.80 -11.57 10.58
N LEU A 285 0.35 -11.37 11.82
CA LEU A 285 1.19 -10.77 12.86
C LEU A 285 2.40 -11.63 13.17
N SER A 286 2.22 -12.96 13.17
CA SER A 286 3.30 -13.91 13.43
C SER A 286 4.43 -13.82 12.39
N GLU A 287 4.10 -13.70 11.11
CA GLU A 287 5.11 -13.58 10.04
C GLU A 287 5.83 -12.22 10.06
N VAL A 288 5.11 -11.13 10.37
CA VAL A 288 5.75 -9.81 10.58
C VAL A 288 6.69 -9.87 11.78
N ALA A 289 6.30 -10.54 12.87
CA ALA A 289 7.14 -10.70 14.05
C ALA A 289 8.40 -11.53 13.75
N VAL A 290 8.29 -12.60 12.95
CA VAL A 290 9.44 -13.38 12.48
C VAL A 290 10.39 -12.50 11.66
N ARG A 291 9.88 -11.73 10.70
CA ARG A 291 10.73 -10.82 9.89
C ARG A 291 11.39 -9.75 10.75
N LEU A 292 10.65 -9.14 11.68
CA LEU A 292 11.20 -8.17 12.62
C LEU A 292 12.30 -8.79 13.49
N HIS A 293 12.09 -10.01 13.99
CA HIS A 293 13.10 -10.73 14.75
C HIS A 293 14.36 -10.97 13.91
N THR A 294 14.23 -11.45 12.68
CA THR A 294 15.36 -11.63 11.75
C THR A 294 16.12 -10.33 11.50
N ILE A 295 15.40 -9.22 11.30
CA ILE A 295 16.00 -7.88 11.17
C ILE A 295 16.79 -7.54 12.43
N LEU A 296 16.21 -7.72 13.63
CA LEU A 296 16.88 -7.37 14.88
C LEU A 296 18.08 -8.26 15.24
N GLN A 297 18.12 -9.51 14.73
CA GLN A 297 19.24 -10.43 14.94
C GLN A 297 20.39 -10.25 13.95
N ARG A 298 20.20 -9.48 12.87
CA ARG A 298 21.25 -9.21 11.89
C ARG A 298 22.34 -8.33 12.51
N ASP A 299 23.60 -8.64 12.21
CA ASP A 299 24.74 -7.79 12.60
C ASP A 299 24.81 -6.52 11.72
N TRP A 300 23.99 -5.53 12.08
CA TRP A 300 23.95 -4.26 11.38
C TRP A 300 25.21 -3.43 11.55
N ARG A 301 25.99 -3.68 12.61
CA ARG A 301 27.27 -3.01 12.80
C ARG A 301 28.25 -3.50 11.74
N TYR A 302 28.36 -4.82 11.55
CA TYR A 302 29.20 -5.39 10.49
C TYR A 302 28.79 -4.87 9.10
N GLU A 303 27.48 -4.84 8.79
CA GLU A 303 27.00 -4.28 7.52
C GLU A 303 27.36 -2.80 7.33
N ALA A 304 27.30 -2.03 8.41
CA ALA A 304 27.69 -0.62 8.40
C ALA A 304 29.21 -0.44 8.25
N GLU A 305 30.01 -1.29 8.88
CA GLU A 305 31.48 -1.32 8.73
C GLU A 305 31.86 -1.60 7.26
N GLU A 306 31.24 -2.60 6.63
CA GLU A 306 31.43 -2.92 5.21
C GLU A 306 31.04 -1.73 4.30
N LEU A 307 29.89 -1.11 4.56
CA LEU A 307 29.45 0.07 3.82
C LEU A 307 30.42 1.25 3.98
N LEU A 308 30.86 1.53 5.21
CA LEU A 308 31.81 2.61 5.48
C LEU A 308 33.15 2.37 4.78
N GLY A 309 33.66 1.13 4.83
CA GLY A 309 34.86 0.70 4.12
C GLY A 309 34.74 0.91 2.61
N GLU A 310 33.60 0.55 2.02
CA GLU A 310 33.31 0.79 0.61
C GLU A 310 33.31 2.29 0.26
N ARG A 311 32.61 3.12 1.05
CA ARG A 311 32.56 4.57 0.84
C ARG A 311 33.93 5.23 0.95
N ILE A 312 34.77 4.78 1.88
CA ILE A 312 36.16 5.25 2.02
C ILE A 312 36.98 4.87 0.79
N ARG A 313 36.93 3.60 0.36
CA ARG A 313 37.70 3.08 -0.79
C ARG A 313 37.31 3.76 -2.10
N THR A 314 36.01 3.95 -2.32
CA THR A 314 35.46 4.49 -3.58
C THR A 314 35.36 6.01 -3.59
N LYS A 315 35.47 6.66 -2.43
CA LYS A 315 35.18 8.10 -2.24
C LYS A 315 33.76 8.49 -2.67
N LYS A 316 32.81 7.56 -2.63
CA LYS A 316 31.40 7.80 -2.95
C LYS A 316 30.56 7.71 -1.68
N GLY A 317 29.64 8.66 -1.52
CA GLY A 317 28.76 8.73 -0.34
C GLY A 317 29.42 9.37 0.88
N GLU A 318 28.59 9.80 1.81
CA GLU A 318 29.02 10.48 3.04
C GLU A 318 29.49 9.48 4.12
N ARG A 319 30.49 9.88 4.90
CA ARG A 319 31.07 9.05 5.98
C ARG A 319 30.26 9.20 7.26
N PHE A 320 30.34 8.22 8.15
CA PHE A 320 29.63 8.23 9.43
C PHE A 320 30.43 7.57 10.55
N THR A 321 29.97 7.80 11.78
CA THR A 321 30.50 7.20 13.00
C THR A 321 29.84 5.85 13.28
N LEU A 322 30.64 4.87 13.68
CA LEU A 322 30.21 3.54 14.12
C LEU A 322 29.77 3.51 15.60
#